data_AF-A0A2G9NGL3-F1
#
_entry.id   AF-A0A2G9NGL3-F1
#
_cell.length_a   1.000
_cell.length_b   1.000
_cell.length_c   1.000
_cell.angle_alpha   90.00
_cell.angle_beta   90.00
_cell.angle_gamma   90.00
#
_symmetry.space_group_name_H-M   'P 1'
#
loop_
_entity.id
_entity.type
_entity.pdbx_description
1 polymer ?
#
loop_
_entity_poly.entity_id
_entity_poly.type
_entity_poly.pdbx_seq_one_letter_code
_entity_poly.pdbx_strand_id
1 'polypeptide(L)'
;MKLQPYIEKLENAPEYKDFKQKHPDSFLVAGFFIIDFETGKNLHQIDYYVPSEKKVAAFTLDDKIMMQMLNLMDDRIPEELDIRTNIDLDALNGIIEDEMKNRGLTEEIKKMIAVIQTVEGRKVWNVNCILSGMEILKTHVADNSEIVLKMEKSSVMDYIKKMPGPTELGAGQKKDITPEDIDREIEKLDKIKEALKKEKLEMEKDKVSPPDNPQPSG
;
A
#
# COMPACT_ATOMS: atom_id res chain seq x y z
N MET A 1 5.68 -8.14 15.24
CA MET A 1 6.18 -9.14 14.28
C MET A 1 7.32 -8.54 13.46
N LYS A 2 8.37 -9.32 13.11
CA LYS A 2 9.50 -8.87 12.28
C LYS A 2 9.18 -8.95 10.79
N LEU A 3 10.00 -8.30 9.95
CA LEU A 3 9.96 -8.43 8.49
C LEU A 3 10.31 -9.85 8.01
N GLN A 4 11.29 -10.50 8.67
CA GLN A 4 11.89 -11.75 8.23
C GLN A 4 10.88 -12.90 7.96
N PRO A 5 9.90 -13.20 8.83
CA PRO A 5 8.91 -14.25 8.58
C PRO A 5 8.10 -14.06 7.28
N TYR A 6 7.85 -12.81 6.88
CA TYR A 6 7.11 -12.50 5.65
C TYR A 6 7.97 -12.76 4.41
N ILE A 7 9.27 -12.44 4.48
CA ILE A 7 10.22 -12.75 3.43
C ILE A 7 10.37 -14.27 3.29
N GLU A 8 10.55 -14.99 4.40
CA GLU A 8 10.65 -16.45 4.38
C GLU A 8 9.38 -17.11 3.82
N LYS A 9 8.19 -16.59 4.16
CA LYS A 9 6.91 -17.05 3.58
C LYS A 9 6.91 -16.85 2.06
N LEU A 10 7.34 -15.68 1.59
CA LEU A 10 7.38 -15.35 0.17
C LEU A 10 8.41 -16.19 -0.59
N GLU A 11 9.63 -16.36 -0.06
CA GLU A 11 10.71 -17.11 -0.70
C GLU A 11 10.38 -18.59 -0.91
N ASN A 12 9.53 -19.14 -0.04
CA ASN A 12 9.06 -20.51 -0.17
C ASN A 12 7.95 -20.68 -1.23
N ALA A 13 7.32 -19.59 -1.67
CA ALA A 13 6.22 -19.61 -2.62
C ALA A 13 6.68 -19.92 -4.06
N PRO A 14 5.96 -20.76 -4.82
CA PRO A 14 6.25 -21.00 -6.23
C PRO A 14 6.26 -19.71 -7.07
N GLU A 15 5.32 -18.80 -6.82
CA GLU A 15 5.19 -17.53 -7.55
C GLU A 15 6.47 -16.69 -7.44
N TYR A 16 7.09 -16.66 -6.26
CA TYR A 16 8.34 -15.95 -6.04
C TYR A 16 9.53 -16.64 -6.72
N LYS A 17 9.61 -17.96 -6.66
CA LYS A 17 10.68 -18.72 -7.33
C LYS A 17 10.65 -18.50 -8.83
N ASP A 18 9.46 -18.53 -9.43
CA ASP A 18 9.26 -18.23 -10.85
C ASP A 18 9.61 -16.78 -11.18
N PHE A 19 9.22 -15.83 -10.33
CA PHE A 19 9.62 -14.44 -10.45
C PHE A 19 11.14 -14.27 -10.42
N LYS A 20 11.82 -14.91 -9.45
CA LYS A 20 13.26 -14.75 -9.25
C LYS A 20 14.08 -15.41 -10.37
N GLN A 21 13.57 -16.46 -11.00
CA GLN A 21 14.14 -17.03 -12.23
C GLN A 21 14.05 -16.07 -13.42
N LYS A 22 12.93 -15.34 -13.55
CA LYS A 22 12.72 -14.37 -14.64
C LYS A 22 13.44 -13.04 -14.43
N HIS A 23 13.58 -12.62 -13.16
CA HIS A 23 14.17 -11.35 -12.75
C HIS A 23 15.29 -11.58 -11.72
N PRO A 24 16.42 -12.20 -12.11
CA PRO A 24 17.52 -12.50 -11.19
C PRO A 24 18.17 -11.23 -10.63
N ASP A 25 18.08 -10.11 -11.35
CA ASP A 25 18.57 -8.78 -10.97
C ASP A 25 17.69 -8.06 -9.95
N SER A 26 16.52 -8.61 -9.60
CA SER A 26 15.61 -7.96 -8.66
C SER A 26 16.14 -7.93 -7.22
N PHE A 27 15.79 -6.92 -6.44
CA PHE A 27 16.17 -6.84 -5.02
C PHE A 27 15.06 -6.24 -4.16
N LEU A 28 15.04 -6.60 -2.88
CA LEU A 28 14.04 -6.13 -1.91
C LEU A 28 14.22 -4.64 -1.69
N VAL A 29 13.13 -3.87 -1.76
CA VAL A 29 13.19 -2.39 -1.60
C VAL A 29 12.28 -1.87 -0.50
N ALA A 30 11.16 -2.52 -0.26
CA ALA A 30 10.26 -2.11 0.81
C ALA A 30 9.42 -3.26 1.37
N GLY A 31 9.03 -3.10 2.63
CA GLY A 31 7.92 -3.83 3.23
C GLY A 31 6.79 -2.86 3.55
N PHE A 32 5.58 -3.15 3.07
CA PHE A 32 4.39 -2.34 3.23
C PHE A 32 3.36 -3.10 4.07
N PHE A 33 2.88 -2.46 5.14
CA PHE A 33 2.04 -3.09 6.15
C PHE A 33 0.86 -2.20 6.47
N ILE A 34 -0.35 -2.73 6.34
CA ILE A 34 -1.56 -2.10 6.86
C ILE A 34 -2.01 -2.92 8.05
N ILE A 35 -2.11 -2.26 9.21
CA ILE A 35 -2.64 -2.83 10.44
C ILE A 35 -3.94 -2.09 10.73
N ASP A 36 -5.05 -2.82 10.70
CA ASP A 36 -6.38 -2.28 10.99
C ASP A 36 -6.81 -2.73 12.38
N PHE A 37 -6.74 -1.83 13.35
CA PHE A 37 -7.04 -2.13 14.75
C PHE A 37 -8.56 -2.26 15.01
N GLU A 38 -9.40 -1.80 14.08
CA GLU A 38 -10.86 -1.87 14.22
C GLU A 38 -11.41 -3.18 13.68
N THR A 39 -10.96 -3.58 12.48
CA THR A 39 -11.48 -4.78 11.81
C THR A 39 -10.58 -6.00 11.95
N GLY A 40 -9.33 -5.82 12.38
CA GLY A 40 -8.31 -6.87 12.41
C GLY A 40 -7.83 -7.31 11.03
N LYS A 41 -8.28 -6.64 9.95
CA LYS A 41 -7.89 -6.95 8.58
C LYS A 41 -6.55 -6.31 8.27
N ASN A 42 -5.50 -7.11 8.38
CA ASN A 42 -4.16 -6.67 8.05
C ASN A 42 -3.85 -6.95 6.58
N LEU A 43 -2.96 -6.13 6.01
CA LEU A 43 -2.40 -6.33 4.67
C LEU A 43 -0.88 -6.31 4.78
N HIS A 44 -0.22 -7.33 4.24
CA HIS A 44 1.23 -7.42 4.18
C HIS A 44 1.67 -7.51 2.73
N GLN A 45 2.51 -6.57 2.32
CA GLN A 45 3.05 -6.49 0.99
C GLN A 45 4.58 -6.36 1.04
N ILE A 46 5.27 -7.05 0.14
CA ILE A 46 6.72 -7.00 0.00
C ILE A 46 7.04 -6.58 -1.42
N ASP A 47 7.89 -5.56 -1.56
CA ASP A 47 8.18 -4.93 -2.84
C ASP A 47 9.62 -5.23 -3.27
N TYR A 48 9.76 -5.72 -4.50
CA TYR A 48 11.05 -5.94 -5.16
C TYR A 48 11.20 -4.99 -6.33
N TYR A 49 12.33 -4.29 -6.43
CA TYR A 49 12.64 -3.52 -7.62
C TYR A 49 13.28 -4.42 -8.68
N VAL A 50 12.90 -4.23 -9.94
CA VAL A 50 13.40 -4.94 -11.12
C VAL A 50 14.14 -3.95 -12.01
N PRO A 51 15.48 -3.83 -11.90
CA PRO A 51 16.27 -2.83 -12.62
C PRO A 51 16.12 -2.91 -14.14
N SER A 52 16.09 -4.13 -14.70
CA SER A 52 15.92 -4.38 -16.13
C SER A 52 14.62 -3.81 -16.71
N GLU A 53 13.55 -3.74 -15.92
CA GLU A 53 12.26 -3.21 -16.34
C GLU A 53 11.94 -1.81 -15.80
N LYS A 54 12.74 -1.29 -14.86
CA LYS A 54 12.46 -0.07 -14.08
C LYS A 54 11.07 -0.10 -13.42
N LYS A 55 10.71 -1.26 -12.85
CA LYS A 55 9.41 -1.51 -12.21
C LYS A 55 9.58 -2.08 -10.82
N VAL A 56 8.50 -2.02 -10.04
CA VAL A 56 8.39 -2.66 -8.73
C VAL A 56 7.44 -3.85 -8.84
N ALA A 57 7.89 -5.03 -8.43
CA ALA A 57 7.06 -6.21 -8.21
C ALA A 57 6.55 -6.20 -6.77
N ALA A 58 5.26 -5.93 -6.60
CA ALA A 58 4.58 -5.93 -5.31
C ALA A 58 3.93 -7.30 -5.04
N PHE A 59 4.29 -7.93 -3.93
CA PHE A 59 3.77 -9.22 -3.49
C PHE A 59 2.87 -9.08 -2.26
N THR A 60 1.58 -9.31 -2.40
CA THR A 60 0.63 -9.35 -1.28
C THR A 60 0.59 -10.74 -0.65
N LEU A 61 0.63 -10.87 0.69
CA LEU A 61 0.89 -12.15 1.37
C LEU A 61 -0.27 -12.75 2.19
N ASP A 62 -1.39 -12.06 2.38
CA ASP A 62 -2.41 -12.45 3.37
C ASP A 62 -3.17 -13.73 3.04
N ASP A 63 -3.88 -13.76 1.90
CA ASP A 63 -4.68 -14.92 1.49
C ASP A 63 -3.92 -15.84 0.52
N LYS A 64 -3.78 -15.36 -0.72
CA LYS A 64 -2.99 -15.97 -1.77
C LYS A 64 -1.90 -15.01 -2.14
N ILE A 65 -0.70 -15.53 -2.37
CA ILE A 65 0.41 -14.70 -2.83
C ILE A 65 0.06 -14.18 -4.22
N MET A 66 -0.13 -12.87 -4.32
CA MET A 66 -0.44 -12.17 -5.56
C MET A 66 0.71 -11.25 -5.89
N MET A 67 1.21 -11.33 -7.12
CA MET A 67 2.25 -10.45 -7.64
C MET A 67 1.64 -9.44 -8.61
N GLN A 68 2.00 -8.17 -8.46
CA GLN A 68 1.65 -7.10 -9.38
C GLN A 68 2.89 -6.31 -9.79
N MET A 69 3.03 -6.02 -11.08
CA MET A 69 4.09 -5.14 -11.59
C MET A 69 3.57 -3.71 -11.63
N LEU A 70 4.25 -2.81 -10.92
CA LEU A 70 3.92 -1.40 -10.79
C LEU A 70 5.01 -0.55 -11.44
N ASN A 71 4.60 0.55 -12.06
CA ASN A 71 5.53 1.56 -12.55
C ASN A 71 6.03 2.41 -11.38
N LEU A 72 7.29 2.84 -11.42
CA LEU A 72 7.79 3.85 -10.49
C LEU A 72 7.05 5.18 -10.71
N MET A 73 6.75 5.88 -9.62
CA MET A 73 6.19 7.24 -9.69
C MET A 73 7.27 8.30 -9.95
N ASP A 74 8.53 7.97 -9.69
CA ASP A 74 9.69 8.86 -9.82
C ASP A 74 10.83 8.10 -10.52
N ASP A 75 11.75 8.82 -11.16
CA ASP A 75 12.93 8.26 -11.83
C ASP A 75 14.01 7.80 -10.83
N ARG A 76 13.82 8.08 -9.53
CA ARG A 76 14.72 7.65 -8.46
C ARG A 76 14.70 6.13 -8.31
N ILE A 77 15.88 5.52 -8.50
CA ILE A 77 16.10 4.11 -8.21
C ILE A 77 16.04 3.90 -6.69
N PRO A 78 15.18 2.99 -6.19
CA PRO A 78 15.14 2.68 -4.76
C PRO A 78 16.42 2.00 -4.28
N GLU A 79 16.74 2.18 -3.00
CA GLU A 79 17.86 1.50 -2.36
C GLU A 79 17.45 0.10 -1.89
N GLU A 80 18.39 -0.84 -1.90
CA GLU A 80 18.15 -2.19 -1.40
C GLU A 80 17.90 -2.17 0.11
N LEU A 81 16.89 -2.93 0.53
CA LEU A 81 16.50 -3.11 1.92
C LEU A 81 17.08 -4.42 2.47
N ASP A 82 17.87 -4.30 3.54
CA ASP A 82 18.28 -5.47 4.32
C ASP A 82 17.08 -6.06 5.06
N ILE A 83 16.91 -7.39 4.96
CA ILE A 83 15.82 -8.16 5.58
C ILE A 83 15.82 -8.02 7.11
N ARG A 84 17.00 -7.80 7.70
CA ARG A 84 17.14 -7.67 9.15
C ARG A 84 16.58 -6.33 9.60
N THR A 85 15.49 -6.35 10.35
CA THR A 85 14.90 -5.19 11.03
C THR A 85 15.10 -5.33 12.53
N ASN A 86 15.35 -4.21 13.24
CA ASN A 86 15.42 -4.26 14.70
C ASN A 86 14.05 -4.06 15.33
N ILE A 87 13.21 -3.23 14.71
CA ILE A 87 11.88 -2.90 15.23
C ILE A 87 10.85 -3.94 14.77
N ASP A 88 10.07 -4.43 15.73
CA ASP A 88 8.89 -5.23 15.46
C ASP A 88 7.71 -4.32 15.07
N LEU A 89 6.89 -4.75 14.10
CA LEU A 89 5.67 -4.05 13.70
C LEU A 89 4.74 -3.73 14.88
N ASP A 90 4.67 -4.63 15.87
CA ASP A 90 3.83 -4.45 17.06
C ASP A 90 4.44 -3.40 18.01
N ALA A 91 5.76 -3.28 18.03
CA ALA A 91 6.47 -2.28 18.83
C ALA A 91 6.32 -0.87 18.24
N LEU A 92 6.15 -0.72 16.91
CA LEU A 92 5.89 0.57 16.28
C LEU A 92 4.67 1.26 16.87
N ASN A 93 3.61 0.51 17.18
CA ASN A 93 2.43 1.10 17.81
C ASN A 93 2.75 1.70 19.18
N GLY A 94 3.47 0.96 20.04
CA GLY A 94 3.91 1.47 21.34
C GLY A 94 4.81 2.71 21.22
N ILE A 95 5.80 2.68 20.32
CA ILE A 95 6.71 3.82 20.08
C ILE A 95 5.93 5.07 19.67
N ILE A 96 4.97 4.92 18.77
CA ILE A 96 4.17 6.04 18.27
C ILE A 96 3.21 6.54 19.34
N GLU A 97 2.53 5.66 20.07
CA GLU A 97 1.62 6.03 21.17
C GLU A 97 2.35 6.78 22.29
N ASP A 98 3.57 6.36 22.64
CA ASP A 98 4.35 7.04 23.67
C ASP A 98 4.81 8.43 23.19
N GLU A 99 5.22 8.56 21.94
CA GLU A 99 5.53 9.88 21.35
C GLU A 99 4.28 10.77 21.24
N MET A 100 3.10 10.20 20.94
CA MET A 100 1.83 10.91 20.94
C MET A 100 1.51 11.48 22.34
N LYS A 101 1.63 10.66 23.39
CA LYS A 101 1.44 11.10 24.78
C LYS A 101 2.41 12.21 25.17
N ASN A 102 3.69 12.09 24.78
CA ASN A 102 4.70 13.11 25.03
C ASN A 102 4.36 14.47 24.38
N ARG A 103 3.57 14.46 23.30
CA ARG A 103 3.08 15.65 22.59
C ARG A 103 1.67 16.09 23.01
N GLY A 104 1.05 15.41 23.97
CA GLY A 104 -0.30 15.71 24.46
C GLY A 104 -1.41 15.33 23.47
N LEU A 105 -1.16 14.40 22.55
CA LEU A 105 -2.17 13.83 21.68
C LEU A 105 -2.93 12.73 22.43
N THR A 106 -4.26 12.84 22.48
CA THR A 106 -5.14 11.92 23.22
C THR A 106 -5.97 11.02 22.32
N GLU A 107 -5.82 11.17 21.01
CA GLU A 107 -6.55 10.37 20.02
C GLU A 107 -6.01 8.94 19.96
N GLU A 108 -6.87 8.01 19.55
CA GLU A 108 -6.51 6.60 19.37
C GLU A 108 -6.14 6.33 17.91
N ILE A 109 -5.16 5.47 17.68
CA ILE A 109 -4.82 4.98 16.34
C ILE A 109 -5.83 3.91 15.93
N LYS A 110 -6.60 4.16 14.86
CA LYS A 110 -7.56 3.19 14.30
C LYS A 110 -6.93 2.32 13.22
N LYS A 111 -6.02 2.88 12.44
CA LYS A 111 -5.33 2.18 11.36
C LYS A 111 -3.91 2.70 11.23
N MET A 112 -2.98 1.80 10.95
CA MET A 112 -1.58 2.12 10.74
C MET A 112 -1.13 1.59 9.39
N ILE A 113 -0.52 2.46 8.58
CA ILE A 113 0.12 2.11 7.32
C ILE A 113 1.61 2.33 7.49
N ALA A 114 2.38 1.26 7.67
CA ALA A 114 3.82 1.30 7.90
C ALA A 114 4.58 0.83 6.66
N VAL A 115 5.58 1.59 6.26
CA VAL A 115 6.48 1.26 5.14
C VAL A 115 7.92 1.31 5.61
N ILE A 116 8.60 0.16 5.62
CA ILE A 116 10.04 0.10 5.86
C ILE A 116 10.77 0.18 4.53
N GLN A 117 11.74 1.08 4.45
CA GLN A 117 12.60 1.27 3.29
C GLN A 117 13.97 1.79 3.70
N THR A 118 14.97 1.61 2.84
CA THR A 118 16.29 2.24 2.99
C THR A 118 16.27 3.62 2.32
N VAL A 119 16.64 4.66 3.07
CA VAL A 119 16.79 6.02 2.58
C VAL A 119 18.15 6.54 3.03
N GLU A 120 19.01 6.89 2.07
CA GLU A 120 20.37 7.38 2.33
C GLU A 120 21.20 6.40 3.19
N GLY A 121 21.09 5.11 2.88
CA GLY A 121 21.77 4.02 3.60
C GLY A 121 21.21 3.74 4.99
N ARG A 122 20.06 4.31 5.37
CA ARG A 122 19.41 4.09 6.68
C ARG A 122 18.03 3.49 6.52
N LYS A 123 17.73 2.48 7.33
CA LYS A 123 16.38 1.90 7.42
C LYS A 123 15.44 2.82 8.19
N VAL A 124 14.38 3.27 7.52
CA VAL A 124 13.38 4.19 8.08
C VAL A 124 11.99 3.61 7.90
N TRP A 125 11.24 3.55 9.00
CA TRP A 125 9.82 3.27 9.02
C TRP A 125 9.04 4.55 8.76
N ASN A 126 8.37 4.62 7.63
CA ASN A 126 7.43 5.69 7.29
C ASN A 126 6.04 5.21 7.65
N VAL A 127 5.47 5.76 8.72
CA VAL A 127 4.21 5.31 9.30
C VAL A 127 3.17 6.40 9.16
N ASN A 128 2.03 6.07 8.56
CA ASN A 128 0.85 6.93 8.53
C ASN A 128 -0.24 6.29 9.41
N CYS A 129 -0.58 6.94 10.51
CA CYS A 129 -1.64 6.52 11.41
C CYS A 129 -2.90 7.34 11.15
N ILE A 130 -4.03 6.65 10.98
CA ILE A 130 -5.36 7.27 10.96
C ILE A 130 -5.88 7.25 12.39
N LEU A 131 -6.16 8.44 12.93
CA LEU A 131 -6.61 8.65 14.29
C LEU A 131 -8.14 8.67 14.37
N SER A 132 -8.69 8.44 15.56
CA SER A 132 -10.14 8.49 15.85
C SER A 132 -10.79 9.84 15.50
N GLY A 133 -10.02 10.92 15.47
CA GLY A 133 -10.46 12.28 15.11
C GLY A 133 -10.51 12.60 13.60
N MET A 134 -10.40 11.61 12.71
CA MET A 134 -10.23 11.81 11.25
C MET A 134 -8.98 12.62 10.90
N GLU A 135 -7.92 12.44 11.68
CA GLU A 135 -6.62 13.06 11.47
C GLU A 135 -5.62 11.99 11.03
N ILE A 136 -4.66 12.39 10.19
CA ILE A 136 -3.56 11.55 9.76
C ILE A 136 -2.30 12.02 10.48
N LEU A 137 -1.69 11.12 11.24
CA LEU A 137 -0.39 11.30 11.85
C LEU A 137 0.67 10.64 10.99
N LYS A 138 1.57 11.43 10.43
CA LYS A 138 2.72 10.95 9.67
C LYS A 138 3.94 10.92 10.56
N THR A 139 4.57 9.76 10.67
CA THR A 139 5.69 9.55 11.58
C THR A 139 6.82 8.84 10.85
N HIS A 140 8.05 9.29 11.04
CA HIS A 140 9.24 8.64 10.53
C HIS A 140 10.03 8.09 11.73
N VAL A 141 10.26 6.78 11.78
CA VAL A 141 10.96 6.12 12.89
C VAL A 141 12.24 5.47 12.37
N ALA A 142 13.37 5.74 13.02
CA ALA A 142 14.64 5.10 12.66
C ALA A 142 14.68 3.66 13.17
N ASP A 143 14.90 2.68 12.29
CA ASP A 143 14.90 1.26 12.66
C ASP A 143 16.02 0.89 13.63
N ASN A 144 17.13 1.62 13.68
CA ASN A 144 18.28 1.30 14.53
C ASN A 144 18.18 1.85 15.96
N SER A 145 17.45 2.95 16.16
CA SER A 145 17.42 3.64 17.45
C SER A 145 16.04 3.71 18.08
N GLU A 146 14.99 3.28 17.37
CA GLU A 146 13.60 3.40 17.83
C GLU A 146 13.16 4.85 18.10
N ILE A 147 13.90 5.82 17.54
CA ILE A 147 13.62 7.25 17.73
C ILE A 147 12.70 7.73 16.61
N VAL A 148 11.67 8.46 17.00
CA VAL A 148 10.83 9.22 16.08
C VAL A 148 11.61 10.41 15.54
N LEU A 149 12.03 10.32 14.27
CA LEU A 149 12.77 11.36 13.57
C LEU A 149 11.89 12.56 13.20
N LYS A 150 10.63 12.28 12.85
CA LYS A 150 9.68 13.27 12.39
C LYS A 150 8.27 12.83 12.75
N MET A 151 7.43 13.75 13.20
CA MET A 151 6.01 13.50 13.43
C MET A 151 5.21 14.74 13.04
N GLU A 152 4.27 14.57 12.11
CA GLU A 152 3.43 15.61 11.54
C GLU A 152 1.96 15.19 11.62
N LYS A 153 1.13 16.05 12.20
CA LYS A 153 -0.31 15.86 12.26
C LYS A 153 -0.96 16.65 11.13
N SER A 154 -1.91 16.06 10.41
CA SER A 154 -2.63 16.72 9.32
C SER A 154 -4.09 16.28 9.30
N SER A 155 -5.01 17.17 8.95
CA SER A 155 -6.42 16.78 8.79
C SER A 155 -6.61 16.04 7.46
N VAL A 156 -7.48 15.02 7.42
CA VAL A 156 -7.89 14.38 6.16
C VAL A 156 -8.44 15.41 5.16
N MET A 157 -9.10 16.46 5.65
CA MET A 157 -9.61 17.56 4.82
C MET A 157 -8.51 18.28 4.05
N ASP A 158 -7.30 18.38 4.60
CA ASP A 158 -6.17 19.03 3.93
C ASP A 158 -5.67 18.20 2.74
N TYR A 159 -5.84 16.87 2.78
CA TYR A 159 -5.54 15.99 1.66
C TYR A 159 -6.61 16.05 0.58
N ILE A 160 -7.90 16.06 0.96
CA ILE A 160 -9.01 16.19 0.00
C ILE A 160 -8.88 17.50 -0.80
N LYS A 161 -8.52 18.60 -0.15
CA LYS A 161 -8.27 19.89 -0.82
C LYS A 161 -7.06 19.89 -1.77
N LYS A 162 -6.10 19.00 -1.54
CA LYS A 162 -4.85 18.88 -2.34
C LYS A 162 -4.94 17.82 -3.42
N MET A 163 -5.86 16.87 -3.33
CA MET A 163 -6.15 15.98 -4.44
C MET A 163 -6.72 16.82 -5.58
N PRO A 164 -6.19 16.70 -6.81
CA PRO A 164 -6.84 17.24 -7.98
C PRO A 164 -8.16 16.47 -8.16
N GLY A 165 -9.21 16.94 -7.52
CA GLY A 165 -10.57 16.63 -7.95
C GLY A 165 -10.76 17.15 -9.38
N PRO A 166 -11.73 16.62 -10.13
CA PRO A 166 -12.03 17.01 -11.51
C PRO A 166 -12.49 18.47 -11.55
N THR A 167 -11.53 19.38 -11.50
CA THR A 167 -11.72 20.82 -11.60
C THR A 167 -11.71 21.22 -13.07
N GLU A 168 -12.45 20.46 -13.88
CA GLU A 168 -12.85 20.82 -15.24
C GLU A 168 -14.38 20.77 -15.41
N LEU A 169 -15.13 21.03 -14.34
CA LEU A 169 -16.52 21.46 -14.48
C LEU A 169 -16.73 22.75 -13.70
N GLY A 170 -16.55 23.86 -14.42
CA GLY A 170 -17.23 25.12 -14.16
C GLY A 170 -16.59 26.00 -13.09
N ALA A 171 -15.93 27.06 -13.55
CA ALA A 171 -15.78 28.27 -12.75
C ALA A 171 -17.18 28.77 -12.32
N GLY A 172 -17.52 28.60 -11.05
CA GLY A 172 -18.75 29.17 -10.50
C GLY A 172 -19.21 28.54 -9.19
N GLN A 173 -18.86 29.21 -8.08
CA GLN A 173 -19.44 29.10 -6.73
C GLN A 173 -18.88 27.98 -5.82
N LYS A 174 -18.11 28.41 -4.82
CA LYS A 174 -17.84 27.67 -3.58
C LYS A 174 -19.18 27.32 -2.93
N LYS A 175 -19.57 26.06 -2.98
CA LYS A 175 -20.58 25.48 -2.08
C LYS A 175 -19.82 24.61 -1.09
N ASP A 176 -20.04 24.86 0.20
CA ASP A 176 -19.53 24.00 1.26
C ASP A 176 -20.08 22.58 1.05
N ILE A 177 -19.17 21.62 0.84
CA ILE A 177 -19.51 20.20 0.64
C ILE A 177 -20.00 19.66 1.98
N THR A 178 -21.25 19.21 2.05
CA THR A 178 -21.81 18.64 3.28
C THR A 178 -21.44 17.16 3.40
N PRO A 179 -21.48 16.56 4.61
CA PRO A 179 -21.29 15.11 4.77
C PRO A 179 -22.22 14.26 3.87
N GLU A 180 -23.41 14.76 3.56
CA GLU A 180 -24.38 14.10 2.68
C GLU A 180 -23.92 14.08 1.21
N ASP A 181 -23.12 15.06 0.79
CA ASP A 181 -22.52 15.08 -0.54
C ASP A 181 -21.37 14.05 -0.66
N ILE A 182 -20.65 13.82 0.45
CA ILE A 182 -19.59 12.79 0.54
C ILE A 182 -20.21 11.39 0.46
N ASP A 183 -21.29 11.13 1.21
CA ASP A 183 -21.99 9.84 1.17
C ASP A 183 -22.52 9.52 -0.24
N ARG A 184 -22.99 10.54 -0.97
CA ARG A 184 -23.42 10.39 -2.37
C ARG A 184 -22.28 10.09 -3.32
N GLU A 185 -21.07 10.59 -3.09
CA GLU A 185 -19.91 10.24 -3.91
C GLU A 185 -19.41 8.82 -3.64
N ILE A 186 -19.44 8.38 -2.38
CA ILE A 186 -19.13 7.00 -2.00
C ILE A 186 -20.09 6.04 -2.69
N GLU A 187 -21.39 6.35 -2.71
CA GLU A 187 -22.41 5.52 -3.37
C GLU A 187 -22.21 5.44 -4.90
N LYS A 188 -21.68 6.50 -5.52
CA LYS A 188 -21.33 6.50 -6.96
C LYS A 188 -20.11 5.63 -7.23
N LEU A 189 -19.11 5.67 -6.36
CA LEU A 189 -17.90 4.84 -6.49
C LEU A 189 -18.22 3.35 -6.37
N ASP A 190 -19.13 2.96 -5.48
CA ASP A 190 -19.56 1.56 -5.37
C ASP A 190 -20.31 1.08 -6.63
N LYS A 191 -21.16 1.92 -7.24
CA LYS A 191 -21.84 1.59 -8.51
C LYS A 191 -20.86 1.42 -9.67
N ILE A 192 -19.81 2.23 -9.73
CA ILE A 192 -18.74 2.10 -10.74
C ILE A 192 -17.94 0.82 -10.50
N LYS A 193 -17.63 0.50 -9.24
CA LYS A 193 -16.91 -0.73 -8.88
C LYS A 193 -17.70 -2.00 -9.23
N GLU A 194 -19.02 -1.98 -9.05
CA GLU A 194 -19.90 -3.08 -9.49
C GLU A 194 -19.96 -3.21 -11.01
N ALA A 195 -20.05 -2.10 -11.74
CA ALA A 195 -20.04 -2.12 -13.21
C ALA A 195 -18.74 -2.72 -13.77
N LEU A 196 -17.59 -2.32 -13.22
CA LEU A 196 -16.28 -2.85 -13.60
C LEU A 196 -16.14 -4.34 -13.27
N LYS A 197 -16.70 -4.80 -12.15
CA LYS A 197 -16.70 -6.22 -11.78
C LYS A 197 -17.56 -7.05 -12.74
N LYS A 198 -18.70 -6.50 -13.20
CA LYS A 198 -19.57 -7.14 -14.17
C LYS A 198 -18.92 -7.24 -15.55
N GLU A 199 -18.28 -6.17 -16.02
CA GLU A 199 -17.57 -6.14 -17.30
C GLU A 199 -16.38 -7.11 -17.30
N LYS A 200 -15.64 -7.21 -16.18
CA LYS A 200 -14.57 -8.21 -16.02
C LYS A 200 -15.07 -9.65 -16.11
N LEU A 201 -16.23 -9.95 -15.53
CA LEU A 201 -16.87 -11.26 -15.61
C LEU A 201 -17.37 -11.60 -17.03
N GLU A 202 -17.78 -10.60 -17.81
CA GLU A 202 -18.17 -10.78 -19.22
C GLU A 202 -16.93 -11.05 -20.09
N MET A 203 -15.84 -10.32 -19.90
CA MET A 203 -14.56 -10.56 -20.60
C MET A 203 -13.91 -11.91 -20.28
N GLU A 204 -14.12 -12.46 -19.08
CA GLU A 204 -13.65 -13.80 -18.73
C GLU A 204 -14.46 -14.92 -19.40
N LYS A 205 -15.74 -14.69 -19.71
CA LYS A 205 -16.58 -15.65 -20.44
C LYS A 205 -16.22 -15.75 -21.92
N ASP A 206 -15.84 -14.63 -22.55
CA ASP A 206 -15.44 -14.60 -23.96
C ASP A 206 -14.07 -15.25 -24.22
N LYS A 207 -13.25 -15.47 -23.18
CA LYS A 207 -11.96 -16.17 -23.30
C LYS A 207 -12.07 -17.70 -23.27
N VAL A 208 -13.26 -18.27 -23.09
CA VAL A 208 -13.49 -19.72 -22.94
C VAL A 208 -14.11 -20.37 -24.19
N SER A 209 -14.31 -19.65 -25.29
CA SER A 209 -14.73 -20.28 -26.56
C SER A 209 -13.50 -20.84 -27.29
N PRO A 210 -13.34 -22.17 -27.43
CA PRO A 210 -12.24 -22.73 -28.19
C PRO A 210 -12.45 -22.45 -29.69
N PRO A 211 -11.37 -22.19 -30.46
CA PRO A 211 -11.49 -22.01 -31.90
C PRO A 211 -11.92 -23.32 -32.55
N ASP A 212 -13.04 -23.30 -33.26
CA ASP A 212 -13.49 -24.37 -34.15
C ASP A 212 -12.39 -24.65 -35.19
N ASN A 213 -11.78 -25.82 -35.07
CA ASN A 213 -10.72 -26.26 -35.96
C ASN A 213 -11.36 -26.97 -37.16
N PRO A 214 -11.21 -26.48 -38.41
CA PRO A 214 -11.80 -27.14 -39.57
C PRO A 214 -11.06 -28.45 -39.87
N GLN A 215 -11.79 -29.56 -39.95
CA GLN A 215 -11.25 -30.86 -40.36
C GLN A 215 -10.70 -30.80 -41.79
N PRO A 216 -9.49 -31.34 -42.06
CA PRO A 216 -9.01 -31.51 -43.41
C PRO A 216 -9.72 -32.70 -44.06
N SER A 217 -10.25 -32.46 -45.26
CA SER A 217 -10.80 -33.50 -46.14
C SER A 217 -9.65 -34.25 -46.80
N GLY A 218 -9.51 -35.54 -46.52
CA GLY A 218 -8.56 -36.45 -47.15
C GLY A 218 -9.07 -37.87 -47.04
#